data_AF-G2XEX2-F1
#
_entry.id   AF-G2XEX2-F1
#
_cell.length_a   1.000
_cell.length_b   1.000
_cell.length_c   1.000
_cell.angle_alpha   90.00
_cell.angle_beta   90.00
_cell.angle_gamma   90.00
#
_symmetry.space_group_name_H-M   'P 1'
#
loop_
_entity.id
_entity.type
_entity.pdbx_description
1 polymer ?
#
loop_
_entity_poly.entity_id
_entity_poly.type
_entity_poly.pdbx_seq_one_letter_code
_entity_poly.pdbx_strand_id
1 'polypeptide(L)'
;MTGCPMTLFVATVGVFFFPLRTFTHHGRTRFLQTLRRVSIGGIAQAQDGKFGDILLADALTSYAKVLADLYVTLCMFFTPNGASTARPDRGCGGAVMVPLIMAVPSAIRLRQCLTEYFRVRRAPYKESTGWGGQHLANAAKYSTAFPVIILSAIQRSLPADQPKPGLSRAWLAAVLLNSLYSFYWDRPDHPFGLRRRLLFYPPLVYYLVMALDLMLRCTWALKLSPHLDRLTDFESSIFLIQFLEVFRRWVWIFFRVETEWIRNSPTGLGVDDILLGDYQASVHDQGPRGCHNSHVPNLKIK
;
A
#
# COMPACT_ATOMS: atom_id res chain seq x y z
N MET A 1 8.29 -28.67 -25.80
CA MET A 1 7.21 -27.66 -26.02
C MET A 1 6.93 -26.77 -24.78
N THR A 2 7.79 -26.75 -23.75
CA THR A 2 7.56 -26.05 -22.46
C THR A 2 8.00 -24.59 -22.41
N GLY A 3 8.56 -24.02 -23.48
CA GLY A 3 9.12 -22.66 -23.49
C GLY A 3 8.14 -21.54 -23.86
N CYS A 4 7.10 -21.80 -24.67
CA CYS A 4 6.30 -20.73 -25.31
C CYS A 4 5.68 -19.71 -24.34
N PRO A 5 5.04 -20.08 -23.21
CA PRO A 5 4.44 -19.11 -22.30
C PRO A 5 5.49 -18.22 -21.60
N MET A 6 6.62 -18.82 -21.23
CA MET A 6 7.71 -18.11 -20.53
C MET A 6 8.53 -17.25 -21.49
N THR A 7 8.74 -17.69 -22.73
CA THR A 7 9.34 -16.86 -23.79
C THR A 7 8.45 -15.66 -24.09
N LEU A 8 7.13 -15.83 -24.14
CA LEU A 8 6.16 -14.72 -24.26
C LEU A 8 6.23 -13.78 -23.05
N PHE A 9 6.34 -14.32 -21.83
CA PHE A 9 6.48 -13.51 -20.62
C PHE A 9 7.78 -12.69 -20.63
N VAL A 10 8.92 -13.34 -20.90
CA VAL A 10 10.23 -12.67 -21.00
C VAL A 10 10.25 -11.68 -22.16
N ALA A 11 9.62 -11.99 -23.29
CA ALA A 11 9.47 -11.07 -24.41
C ALA A 11 8.60 -9.87 -24.03
N THR A 12 7.51 -10.06 -23.28
CA THR A 12 6.65 -8.96 -22.81
C THR A 12 7.40 -8.04 -21.86
N VAL A 13 8.13 -8.61 -20.89
CA VAL A 13 9.02 -7.87 -19.99
C VAL A 13 10.11 -7.16 -20.80
N GLY A 14 10.74 -7.86 -21.74
CA GLY A 14 11.77 -7.34 -22.64
C GLY A 14 11.28 -6.14 -23.44
N VAL A 15 10.12 -6.23 -24.09
CA VAL A 15 9.47 -5.13 -24.83
C VAL A 15 9.18 -3.93 -23.92
N PHE A 16 8.81 -4.17 -22.66
CA PHE A 16 8.58 -3.10 -21.69
C PHE A 16 9.86 -2.37 -21.26
N PHE A 17 11.02 -3.06 -21.22
CA PHE A 17 12.31 -2.47 -20.81
C PHE A 17 13.22 -2.06 -21.99
N PHE A 18 13.02 -2.60 -23.19
CA PHE A 18 13.73 -2.23 -24.42
C PHE A 18 12.92 -1.20 -25.22
N PRO A 19 13.51 -0.07 -25.62
CA PRO A 19 12.80 1.05 -26.25
C PRO A 19 12.43 0.71 -27.70
N LEU A 20 11.42 -0.13 -27.91
CA LEU A 20 10.78 -0.29 -29.22
C LEU A 20 9.96 0.97 -29.50
N ARG A 21 10.25 1.64 -30.63
CA ARG A 21 9.69 2.95 -31.04
C ARG A 21 8.16 2.96 -31.22
N THR A 22 7.50 1.82 -31.12
CA THR A 22 6.07 1.62 -31.38
C THR A 22 5.15 1.92 -30.19
N PHE A 23 5.67 2.08 -28.96
CA PHE A 23 4.84 2.34 -27.76
C PHE A 23 5.02 3.77 -27.22
N THR A 24 4.00 4.30 -26.54
CA THR A 24 3.98 5.67 -25.98
C THR A 24 5.17 5.91 -25.04
N HIS A 25 6.20 6.60 -25.54
CA HIS A 25 7.47 6.78 -24.86
C HIS A 25 7.35 7.56 -23.54
N HIS A 26 6.47 8.55 -23.49
CA HIS A 26 6.31 9.45 -22.33
C HIS A 26 5.82 8.74 -21.06
N GLY A 27 4.78 7.91 -21.17
CA GLY A 27 4.21 7.20 -20.02
C GLY A 27 5.18 6.17 -19.44
N ARG A 28 5.89 5.45 -20.30
CA ARG A 28 6.91 4.47 -19.91
C ARG A 28 8.10 5.11 -19.22
N THR A 29 8.65 6.19 -19.78
CA THR A 29 9.77 6.91 -19.14
C THR A 29 9.37 7.44 -17.76
N ARG A 30 8.18 8.04 -17.62
CA ARG A 30 7.65 8.49 -16.33
C ARG A 30 7.48 7.34 -15.35
N PHE A 31 6.90 6.21 -15.78
CA PHE A 31 6.74 5.03 -14.93
C PHE A 31 8.08 4.48 -14.46
N LEU A 32 9.05 4.28 -15.36
CA LEU A 32 10.38 3.75 -15.01
C LEU A 32 11.16 4.69 -14.09
N GLN A 33 11.04 6.01 -14.28
CA GLN A 33 11.63 7.00 -13.38
C GLN A 33 11.02 6.94 -11.97
N THR A 34 9.69 6.86 -11.89
CA THR A 34 8.96 6.71 -10.62
C THR A 34 9.32 5.39 -9.95
N LEU A 35 9.35 4.28 -10.69
CA LEU A 35 9.75 2.96 -10.18
C LEU A 35 11.18 2.99 -9.64
N ARG A 36 12.13 3.53 -10.40
CA ARG A 36 13.52 3.70 -9.98
C ARG A 36 13.62 4.53 -8.70
N ARG A 37 12.92 5.66 -8.63
CA ARG A 37 12.91 6.56 -7.45
C ARG A 37 12.35 5.83 -6.22
N VAL A 38 11.19 5.21 -6.36
CA VAL A 38 10.49 4.46 -5.29
C VAL A 38 11.32 3.28 -4.80
N SER A 39 11.98 2.52 -5.68
CA SER A 39 12.83 1.38 -5.32
C SER A 39 14.14 1.82 -4.65
N ILE A 40 14.89 2.76 -5.25
CA ILE A 40 16.27 3.05 -4.81
C ILE A 40 16.31 3.88 -3.53
N GLY A 41 15.46 4.89 -3.35
CA GLY A 41 15.71 5.81 -2.23
C GLY A 41 14.81 7.02 -2.05
N GLY A 42 14.07 7.40 -3.07
CA GLY A 42 13.48 8.73 -3.15
C GLY A 42 11.98 8.75 -2.95
N ILE A 43 11.50 9.93 -2.58
CA ILE A 43 10.11 10.35 -2.75
C ILE A 43 10.14 11.75 -3.36
N ALA A 44 9.35 11.97 -4.40
CA ALA A 44 9.20 13.28 -5.02
C ALA A 44 8.69 14.31 -3.99
N GLN A 45 8.95 15.59 -4.27
CA GLN A 45 8.38 16.68 -3.47
C GLN A 45 6.85 16.73 -3.64
N ALA A 46 6.16 17.40 -2.72
CA ALA A 46 4.70 17.47 -2.72
C ALA A 46 4.12 18.01 -4.04
N GLN A 47 4.80 18.97 -4.67
CA GLN A 47 4.43 19.55 -5.96
C GLN A 47 4.79 18.71 -7.20
N ASP A 48 5.65 17.68 -7.08
CA ASP A 48 6.32 17.05 -8.24
C ASP A 48 6.05 15.54 -8.37
N GLY A 49 4.83 15.09 -8.04
CA GLY A 49 4.42 13.69 -8.27
C GLY A 49 4.57 12.76 -7.06
N LYS A 50 4.65 13.30 -5.84
CA LYS A 50 4.57 12.54 -4.58
C LYS A 50 3.37 11.59 -4.54
N PHE A 51 2.21 12.02 -5.02
CA PHE A 51 1.02 11.18 -5.10
C PHE A 51 1.25 9.95 -6.00
N GLY A 52 1.90 10.12 -7.16
CA GLY A 52 2.27 9.03 -8.06
C GLY A 52 3.25 8.04 -7.43
N ASP A 53 4.25 8.52 -6.69
CA ASP A 53 5.19 7.65 -5.95
C ASP A 53 4.48 6.81 -4.88
N ILE A 54 3.51 7.42 -4.18
CA ILE A 54 2.70 6.78 -3.15
C ILE A 54 1.79 5.72 -3.77
N LEU A 55 1.14 6.02 -4.90
CA LEU A 55 0.27 5.09 -5.63
C LEU A 55 1.05 3.90 -6.18
N LEU A 56 2.22 4.14 -6.78
CA LEU A 56 3.06 3.06 -7.30
C LEU A 56 3.55 2.16 -6.17
N ALA A 57 4.01 2.73 -5.06
CA ALA A 57 4.43 1.95 -3.91
C ALA A 57 3.27 1.14 -3.30
N ASP A 58 2.06 1.71 -3.24
CA ASP A 58 0.86 0.97 -2.83
C ASP A 58 0.52 -0.18 -3.79
N ALA A 59 0.62 0.05 -5.10
CA ALA A 59 0.44 -1.01 -6.08
C ALA A 59 1.44 -2.15 -5.83
N LEU A 60 2.74 -1.83 -5.66
CA LEU A 60 3.79 -2.82 -5.38
C LEU A 60 3.47 -3.70 -4.16
N THR A 61 2.83 -3.16 -3.10
CA THR A 61 2.44 -3.98 -1.93
C THR A 61 1.43 -5.08 -2.29
N SER A 62 0.54 -4.83 -3.24
CA SER A 62 -0.42 -5.82 -3.73
C SER A 62 0.20 -6.82 -4.72
N TYR A 63 1.33 -6.46 -5.35
CA TYR A 63 2.12 -7.35 -6.23
C TYR A 63 3.20 -8.16 -5.50
N ALA A 64 3.38 -8.00 -4.18
CA ALA A 64 4.48 -8.62 -3.43
C ALA A 64 4.65 -10.13 -3.66
N LYS A 65 3.56 -10.89 -3.61
CA LYS A 65 3.58 -12.34 -3.85
C LYS A 65 3.76 -12.69 -5.33
N VAL A 66 3.19 -11.89 -6.25
CA VAL A 66 3.41 -12.06 -7.71
C VAL A 66 4.90 -11.90 -8.04
N LEU A 67 5.58 -10.91 -7.43
CA LEU A 67 7.02 -10.71 -7.58
C LEU A 67 7.84 -11.88 -7.01
N ALA A 68 7.42 -12.44 -5.89
CA ALA A 68 8.08 -13.60 -5.30
C ALA A 68 7.90 -14.87 -6.17
N ASP A 69 6.70 -15.08 -6.72
CA ASP A 69 6.42 -16.20 -7.64
C ASP A 69 7.17 -16.05 -8.95
N LEU A 70 7.26 -14.83 -9.46
CA LEU A 70 8.08 -14.51 -10.62
C LEU A 70 9.56 -14.86 -10.37
N TYR A 71 10.11 -14.50 -9.20
CA TYR A 71 11.48 -14.85 -8.84
C TYR A 71 11.72 -16.36 -8.85
N VAL A 72 10.85 -17.13 -8.18
CA VAL A 72 10.99 -18.59 -8.13
C VAL A 72 10.89 -19.21 -9.53
N THR A 73 9.95 -18.72 -10.35
CA THR A 73 9.77 -19.20 -11.72
C THR A 73 10.99 -18.91 -12.59
N LEU A 74 11.57 -17.71 -12.50
CA LEU A 74 12.79 -17.36 -13.22
C LEU A 74 13.98 -18.19 -12.77
N CYS A 75 14.16 -18.39 -11.47
CA CYS A 75 15.31 -19.16 -10.98
C CYS A 75 15.18 -20.66 -11.31
N MET A 76 13.98 -21.25 -11.32
CA MET A 76 13.78 -22.59 -11.88
C MET A 76 14.09 -22.65 -13.38
N PHE A 77 13.71 -21.62 -14.15
CA PHE A 77 13.98 -21.57 -15.59
C PHE A 77 15.48 -21.51 -15.92
N PHE A 78 16.26 -20.78 -15.13
CA PHE A 78 17.72 -20.67 -15.33
C PHE A 78 18.50 -21.82 -14.68
N THR A 79 17.84 -22.75 -13.98
CA THR A 79 18.50 -23.93 -13.40
C THR A 79 18.59 -25.05 -14.43
N PRO A 80 19.76 -25.68 -14.65
CA PRO A 80 20.00 -26.66 -15.73
C PRO A 80 19.05 -27.87 -15.76
N ASN A 81 18.44 -28.24 -14.63
CA ASN A 81 17.50 -29.36 -14.49
C ASN A 81 16.09 -28.91 -14.05
N GLY A 82 15.79 -27.61 -14.09
CA GLY A 82 14.50 -27.07 -13.66
C GLY A 82 13.42 -27.28 -14.71
N ALA A 83 12.38 -28.04 -14.38
CA ALA A 83 11.18 -28.11 -15.20
C ALA A 83 10.25 -26.94 -14.85
N SER A 84 9.93 -26.08 -15.82
CA SER A 84 9.05 -24.91 -15.63
C SER A 84 7.59 -25.28 -15.33
N THR A 85 7.22 -26.54 -15.56
CA THR A 85 5.91 -27.14 -15.27
C THR A 85 5.91 -27.99 -14.00
N ALA A 86 7.06 -28.18 -13.36
CA ALA A 86 7.14 -28.91 -12.10
C ALA A 86 6.77 -28.01 -10.93
N ARG A 87 6.39 -28.62 -9.80
CA ARG A 87 6.10 -27.87 -8.58
C ARG A 87 7.31 -26.99 -8.18
N PRO A 88 7.07 -25.75 -7.72
CA PRO A 88 8.14 -24.84 -7.34
C PRO A 88 9.12 -25.47 -6.35
N ASP A 89 10.39 -25.57 -6.73
CA ASP A 89 11.42 -26.15 -5.87
C ASP A 89 11.89 -25.15 -4.81
N ARG A 90 11.88 -25.58 -3.55
CA ARG A 90 12.34 -24.80 -2.39
C ARG A 90 13.86 -24.55 -2.41
N GLY A 91 14.63 -25.32 -3.19
CA GLY A 91 16.08 -25.14 -3.36
C GLY A 91 16.48 -23.83 -4.05
N CYS A 92 15.58 -23.21 -4.80
CA CYS A 92 15.75 -21.96 -5.53
C CYS A 92 15.61 -20.71 -4.62
N GLY A 93 16.21 -20.75 -3.42
CA GLY A 93 16.18 -19.65 -2.45
C GLY A 93 14.80 -19.38 -1.83
N GLY A 94 13.81 -20.26 -2.03
CA GLY A 94 12.42 -20.04 -1.59
C GLY A 94 12.25 -19.83 -0.08
N ALA A 95 13.14 -20.34 0.76
CA ALA A 95 13.06 -20.16 2.21
C ALA A 95 13.45 -18.75 2.70
N VAL A 96 14.33 -18.06 1.97
CA VAL A 96 14.90 -16.76 2.39
C VAL A 96 14.52 -15.65 1.42
N MET A 97 14.70 -15.88 0.12
CA MET A 97 14.46 -14.86 -0.89
C MET A 97 12.99 -14.51 -1.07
N VAL A 98 12.09 -15.49 -1.00
CA VAL A 98 10.64 -15.23 -1.12
C VAL A 98 10.14 -14.31 0.00
N PRO A 99 10.41 -14.58 1.29
CA PRO A 99 10.07 -13.64 2.36
C PRO A 99 10.69 -12.26 2.19
N LEU A 100 11.95 -12.17 1.77
CA LEU A 100 12.61 -10.89 1.52
C LEU A 100 11.92 -10.09 0.41
N ILE A 101 11.63 -10.73 -0.73
CA ILE A 101 10.92 -10.09 -1.85
C ILE A 101 9.52 -9.66 -1.42
N MET A 102 8.82 -10.47 -0.63
CA MET A 102 7.51 -10.11 -0.07
C MET A 102 7.58 -8.92 0.89
N ALA A 103 8.71 -8.73 1.59
CA ALA A 103 8.93 -7.62 2.52
C ALA A 103 9.32 -6.30 1.82
N VAL A 104 9.89 -6.35 0.61
CA VAL A 104 10.39 -5.16 -0.11
C VAL A 104 9.33 -4.06 -0.24
N PRO A 105 8.08 -4.31 -0.67
CA PRO A 105 7.10 -3.23 -0.82
C PRO A 105 6.76 -2.53 0.50
N SER A 106 6.64 -3.28 1.59
CA SER A 106 6.41 -2.72 2.93
C SER A 106 7.61 -1.91 3.42
N ALA A 107 8.83 -2.34 3.10
CA ALA A 107 10.06 -1.59 3.39
C ALA A 107 10.15 -0.28 2.62
N ILE A 108 9.81 -0.29 1.33
CA ILE A 108 9.71 0.92 0.51
C ILE A 108 8.75 1.92 1.15
N ARG A 109 7.55 1.46 1.53
CA ARG A 109 6.53 2.31 2.16
C ARG A 109 6.96 2.83 3.52
N LEU A 110 7.55 1.99 4.36
CA LEU A 110 8.12 2.39 5.65
C LEU A 110 9.16 3.51 5.46
N ARG A 111 10.10 3.32 4.53
CA ARG A 111 11.12 4.33 4.22
C ARG A 111 10.50 5.64 3.77
N GLN A 112 9.57 5.61 2.82
CA GLN A 112 8.86 6.81 2.34
C GLN A 112 8.20 7.57 3.50
N CYS A 113 7.52 6.86 4.40
CA CYS A 113 6.85 7.46 5.54
C CYS A 113 7.84 8.08 6.53
N LEU A 114 8.96 7.42 6.81
CA LEU A 114 10.01 7.95 7.69
C LEU A 114 10.71 9.17 7.09
N THR A 115 11.05 9.13 5.80
CA THR A 115 11.65 10.28 5.10
C THR A 115 10.75 11.51 5.18
N GLU A 116 9.45 11.35 4.94
CA GLU A 116 8.49 12.45 5.06
C GLU A 116 8.32 12.94 6.50
N TYR A 117 8.30 12.03 7.48
CA TYR A 117 8.29 12.41 8.89
C TYR A 117 9.49 13.29 9.25
N PHE A 118 10.70 12.90 8.84
CA PHE A 118 11.90 13.70 9.07
C PHE A 118 11.90 15.01 8.26
N ARG A 119 11.33 15.03 7.06
CA ARG A 119 11.18 16.23 6.23
C ARG A 119 10.28 17.26 6.92
N VAL A 120 9.09 16.85 7.37
CA VAL A 120 8.15 17.72 8.09
C VAL A 120 8.75 18.19 9.43
N ARG A 121 9.45 17.31 10.16
CA ARG A 121 10.09 17.68 11.43
C ARG A 121 11.23 18.69 11.28
N ARG A 122 11.91 18.70 10.12
CA ARG A 122 12.99 19.64 9.80
C ARG A 122 12.50 20.91 9.10
N ALA A 123 11.28 20.92 8.58
CA ALA A 123 10.73 22.07 7.89
C ALA A 123 10.39 23.21 8.87
N PRO A 124 10.58 24.48 8.48
CA PRO A 124 10.04 25.61 9.22
C PRO A 124 8.52 25.50 9.37
N TYR A 125 7.97 25.95 10.50
CA TYR A 125 6.54 25.85 10.83
C TYR A 125 5.59 26.40 9.74
N LYS A 126 6.04 27.40 8.96
CA LYS A 126 5.26 27.97 7.85
C LYS A 126 5.20 27.09 6.59
N GLU A 127 6.14 26.16 6.40
CA GLU A 127 6.20 25.26 5.22
C GLU A 127 5.80 23.82 5.55
N SER A 128 5.56 23.49 6.82
CA SER A 128 5.09 22.15 7.20
C SER A 128 3.65 21.94 6.71
N THR A 129 3.50 21.28 5.56
CA THR A 129 2.20 20.80 5.08
C THR A 129 1.76 19.60 5.92
N GLY A 130 1.08 19.83 7.04
CA GLY A 130 0.49 18.81 7.91
C GLY A 130 1.31 18.45 9.16
N TRP A 131 0.68 17.71 10.08
CA TRP A 131 1.32 17.26 11.33
C TRP A 131 2.12 15.98 11.11
N GLY A 132 3.41 16.00 11.48
CA GLY A 132 4.34 14.88 11.26
C GLY A 132 3.89 13.54 11.85
N GLY A 133 3.09 13.54 12.93
CA GLY A 133 2.63 12.30 13.57
C GLY A 133 1.83 11.38 12.65
N GLN A 134 1.19 11.90 11.61
CA GLN A 134 0.51 11.10 10.60
C GLN A 134 1.48 10.30 9.71
N HIS A 135 2.65 10.85 9.38
CA HIS A 135 3.67 10.10 8.65
C HIS A 135 4.22 8.96 9.50
N LEU A 136 4.41 9.21 10.81
CA LEU A 136 4.85 8.18 11.75
C LEU A 136 3.80 7.08 11.94
N ALA A 137 2.52 7.42 12.03
CA ALA A 137 1.46 6.42 12.09
C ALA A 137 1.35 5.57 10.81
N ASN A 138 1.53 6.17 9.63
CA ASN A 138 1.67 5.39 8.40
C ASN A 138 2.93 4.51 8.42
N ALA A 139 4.04 4.99 8.96
CA ALA A 139 5.26 4.20 9.13
C ALA A 139 5.00 2.96 10.01
N ALA A 140 4.33 3.15 11.14
CA ALA A 140 3.91 2.07 12.03
C ALA A 140 2.95 1.09 11.34
N LYS A 141 2.05 1.57 10.48
CA LYS A 141 1.18 0.70 9.65
C LYS A 141 2.01 -0.29 8.85
N TYR A 142 3.00 0.20 8.08
CA TYR A 142 3.80 -0.66 7.22
C TYR A 142 4.82 -1.52 7.99
N SER A 143 5.23 -1.11 9.19
CA SER A 143 6.13 -1.92 10.03
C SER A 143 5.43 -3.17 10.58
N THR A 144 4.13 -3.13 10.82
CA THR A 144 3.37 -4.28 11.33
C THR A 144 3.31 -5.48 10.37
N ALA A 145 3.68 -5.30 9.09
CA ALA A 145 3.79 -6.38 8.12
C ALA A 145 5.04 -7.26 8.30
N PHE A 146 6.15 -6.73 8.83
CA PHE A 146 7.40 -7.50 8.95
C PHE A 146 7.29 -8.67 9.93
N PRO A 147 6.71 -8.53 11.13
CA PRO A 147 6.50 -9.66 12.03
C PRO A 147 5.68 -10.78 11.38
N VAL A 148 4.64 -10.45 10.61
CA VAL A 148 3.84 -11.45 9.89
C VAL A 148 4.72 -12.22 8.91
N ILE A 149 5.52 -11.53 8.09
CA ILE A 149 6.39 -12.15 7.08
C ILE A 149 7.47 -13.02 7.73
N ILE A 150 8.16 -12.50 8.75
CA ILE A 150 9.24 -13.21 9.45
C ILE A 150 8.70 -14.48 10.13
N LEU A 151 7.61 -14.36 10.88
CA LEU A 151 7.02 -15.51 11.57
C LEU A 151 6.53 -16.56 10.58
N SER A 152 5.96 -16.14 9.44
CA SER A 152 5.55 -17.05 8.38
C SER A 152 6.74 -17.78 7.74
N ALA A 153 7.87 -17.08 7.56
CA ALA A 153 9.09 -17.68 7.03
C ALA A 153 9.69 -18.72 7.99
N ILE A 154 9.75 -18.38 9.29
CA ILE A 154 10.21 -19.30 10.33
C ILE A 154 9.32 -20.54 10.37
N GLN A 155 7.99 -20.38 10.36
CA GLN A 155 7.06 -21.52 10.38
C GLN A 155 7.23 -22.46 9.18
N ARG A 156 7.47 -21.92 7.98
CA ARG A 156 7.72 -22.73 6.78
C ARG A 156 9.08 -23.41 6.76
N SER A 157 10.04 -22.92 7.54
CA SER A 157 11.37 -23.51 7.68
C SER A 157 11.42 -24.65 8.70
N LEU A 158 10.39 -24.78 9.55
CA LEU A 158 10.30 -25.84 10.55
C LEU A 158 9.77 -27.14 9.91
N PRO A 159 10.27 -28.32 10.35
CA PRO A 159 9.70 -29.60 9.95
C PRO A 159 8.22 -29.70 10.36
N ALA A 160 7.41 -30.35 9.51
CA ALA A 160 5.98 -30.54 9.75
C ALA A 160 5.68 -31.26 11.08
N ASP A 161 6.63 -32.07 11.55
CA ASP A 161 6.49 -32.96 12.70
C ASP A 161 6.74 -32.25 14.05
N GLN A 162 7.11 -30.96 14.04
CA GLN A 162 7.37 -30.17 15.25
C GLN A 162 6.52 -28.89 15.31
N PRO A 163 5.19 -29.01 15.52
CA PRO A 163 4.32 -27.84 15.63
C PRO A 163 4.69 -27.03 16.88
N LYS A 164 5.05 -25.75 16.68
CA LYS A 164 5.28 -24.79 17.78
C LYS A 164 4.04 -23.92 17.98
N PRO A 165 3.15 -24.24 18.94
CA PRO A 165 1.91 -23.48 19.14
C PRO A 165 2.16 -22.04 19.62
N GLY A 166 3.27 -21.76 20.31
CA GLY A 166 3.69 -20.40 20.65
C GLY A 166 3.94 -19.54 19.40
N LEU A 167 4.63 -20.09 18.40
CA LEU A 167 4.93 -19.40 17.15
C LEU A 167 3.66 -19.12 16.34
N SER A 168 2.73 -20.08 16.30
CA SER A 168 1.43 -19.90 15.63
C SER A 168 0.56 -18.83 16.29
N ARG A 169 0.56 -18.75 17.62
CA ARG A 169 -0.15 -17.69 18.36
C ARG A 169 0.49 -16.32 18.12
N ALA A 170 1.82 -16.24 18.13
CA ALA A 170 2.55 -15.00 17.82
C ALA A 170 2.28 -14.52 16.38
N TRP A 171 2.23 -15.45 15.41
CA TRP A 171 1.87 -15.15 14.03
C TRP A 171 0.44 -14.60 13.92
N LEU A 172 -0.53 -15.25 14.58
CA LEU A 172 -1.91 -14.77 14.59
C LEU A 172 -2.01 -13.38 15.25
N ALA A 173 -1.31 -13.14 16.35
CA ALA A 173 -1.25 -11.84 16.99
C ALA A 173 -0.67 -10.76 16.06
N ALA A 174 0.40 -11.08 15.32
CA ALA A 174 0.98 -10.18 14.32
C ALA A 174 0.00 -9.86 13.19
N VAL A 175 -0.74 -10.86 12.70
CA VAL A 175 -1.79 -10.69 11.67
C VAL A 175 -2.90 -9.78 12.19
N LEU A 176 -3.39 -10.03 13.41
CA LEU A 176 -4.43 -9.21 14.04
C LEU A 176 -3.96 -7.78 14.25
N LEU A 177 -2.75 -7.57 14.74
CA LEU A 177 -2.15 -6.25 14.90
C LEU A 177 -2.08 -5.52 13.56
N ASN A 178 -1.56 -6.16 12.51
CA ASN A 178 -1.44 -5.56 11.17
C ASN A 178 -2.80 -5.16 10.60
N SER A 179 -3.79 -6.03 10.72
CA SER A 179 -5.14 -5.80 10.19
C SER A 179 -5.91 -4.75 10.99
N LEU A 180 -5.94 -4.87 12.32
CA LEU A 180 -6.69 -3.98 13.21
C LEU A 180 -6.07 -2.58 13.26
N TYR A 181 -4.74 -2.46 13.29
CA TYR A 181 -4.08 -1.16 13.22
C TYR A 181 -4.38 -0.48 11.90
N SER A 182 -4.27 -1.22 10.80
CA SER A 182 -4.57 -0.69 9.47
C SER A 182 -6.03 -0.25 9.36
N PHE A 183 -6.98 -1.02 9.91
CA PHE A 183 -8.40 -0.68 9.93
C PHE A 183 -8.70 0.52 10.82
N TYR A 184 -8.15 0.56 12.03
CA TYR A 184 -8.28 1.69 12.95
C TYR A 184 -7.81 2.99 12.30
N TRP A 185 -6.65 2.95 11.64
CA TRP A 185 -6.06 4.12 10.98
C TRP A 185 -6.82 4.54 9.70
N ASP A 186 -7.47 3.59 9.02
CA ASP A 186 -8.24 3.87 7.81
C ASP A 186 -9.63 4.50 8.12
N ARG A 187 -10.06 4.57 9.40
CA ARG A 187 -11.32 5.23 9.79
C ARG A 187 -11.16 6.76 9.92
N PRO A 188 -11.97 7.56 9.19
CA PRO A 188 -12.05 9.01 9.35
C PRO A 188 -12.51 9.45 10.75
N ASP A 189 -11.95 10.55 11.25
CA ASP A 189 -12.40 11.22 12.48
C ASP A 189 -13.58 12.16 12.18
N HIS A 190 -14.77 11.59 12.07
CA HIS A 190 -16.02 12.33 11.86
C HIS A 190 -17.20 11.53 12.43
N PRO A 191 -18.32 12.17 12.86
CA PRO A 191 -19.54 11.44 13.16
C PRO A 191 -19.91 10.52 11.99
N PHE A 192 -20.24 9.26 12.32
CA PHE A 192 -20.50 8.14 11.41
C PHE A 192 -19.29 7.56 10.64
N GLY A 193 -18.06 8.06 10.87
CA GLY A 193 -16.85 7.48 10.30
C GLY A 193 -16.68 7.71 8.79
N LEU A 194 -17.33 8.73 8.22
CA LEU A 194 -17.17 9.17 6.84
C LEU A 194 -16.66 10.61 6.79
N ARG A 195 -15.93 10.98 5.74
CA ARG A 195 -15.46 12.38 5.57
C ARG A 195 -16.62 13.34 5.33
N ARG A 196 -16.42 14.62 5.68
CA ARG A 196 -17.41 15.70 5.50
C ARG A 196 -17.86 15.90 4.06
N ARG A 197 -16.92 15.80 3.11
CA ARG A 197 -17.18 15.90 1.68
C ARG A 197 -16.93 14.53 1.03
N LEU A 198 -17.96 14.02 0.38
CA LEU A 198 -17.97 12.74 -0.34
C LEU A 198 -18.34 13.07 -1.79
N LEU A 199 -17.50 12.70 -2.74
CA LEU A 199 -17.73 12.93 -4.17
C LEU A 199 -18.59 11.82 -4.79
N PHE A 200 -18.44 10.59 -4.30
CA PHE A 200 -19.21 9.44 -4.78
C PHE A 200 -20.52 9.32 -3.99
N TYR A 201 -21.66 9.59 -4.61
CA TYR A 201 -22.95 9.33 -3.99
C TYR A 201 -23.47 7.95 -4.44
N PRO A 202 -23.94 7.04 -3.56
CA PRO A 202 -24.30 7.23 -2.14
C PRO A 202 -23.23 6.86 -1.08
N PRO A 203 -23.35 7.33 0.18
CA PRO A 203 -22.44 7.02 1.30
C PRO A 203 -22.25 5.52 1.58
N LEU A 204 -23.24 4.70 1.26
CA LEU A 204 -23.18 3.24 1.38
C LEU A 204 -21.97 2.65 0.64
N VAL A 205 -21.58 3.23 -0.49
CA VAL A 205 -20.43 2.78 -1.29
C VAL A 205 -19.15 2.82 -0.47
N TYR A 206 -18.94 3.85 0.37
CA TYR A 206 -17.74 3.95 1.21
C TYR A 206 -17.71 2.84 2.26
N TYR A 207 -18.84 2.53 2.90
CA TYR A 207 -18.92 1.44 3.86
C TYR A 207 -18.68 0.08 3.20
N LEU A 208 -19.26 -0.16 2.03
CA LEU A 208 -19.03 -1.39 1.27
C LEU A 208 -17.57 -1.54 0.86
N VAL A 209 -16.91 -0.46 0.42
CA VAL A 209 -15.50 -0.48 0.04
C VAL A 209 -14.59 -0.68 1.26
N MET A 210 -14.89 -0.06 2.40
CA MET A 210 -14.16 -0.31 3.65
C MET A 210 -14.32 -1.75 4.14
N ALA A 211 -15.52 -2.31 4.05
CA ALA A 211 -15.79 -3.71 4.41
C ALA A 211 -15.06 -4.67 3.45
N LEU A 212 -15.15 -4.42 2.14
CA LEU A 212 -14.43 -5.18 1.10
C LEU A 212 -12.92 -5.15 1.33
N ASP A 213 -12.36 -3.98 1.64
CA ASP A 213 -10.94 -3.83 1.95
C ASP A 213 -10.54 -4.67 3.18
N LEU A 214 -11.34 -4.66 4.24
CA LEU A 214 -11.10 -5.49 5.43
C LEU A 214 -11.16 -6.99 5.11
N MET A 215 -12.19 -7.44 4.40
CA MET A 215 -12.36 -8.86 4.05
C MET A 215 -11.21 -9.37 3.18
N LEU A 216 -10.84 -8.62 2.14
CA LEU A 216 -9.76 -8.99 1.24
C LEU A 216 -8.37 -8.83 1.88
N ARG A 217 -8.22 -7.95 2.89
CA ARG A 217 -7.00 -7.88 3.72
C ARG A 217 -6.85 -9.11 4.61
N CYS A 218 -7.95 -9.70 5.09
CA CYS A 218 -7.89 -11.02 5.74
C CYS A 218 -7.40 -12.10 4.76
N THR A 219 -7.78 -12.05 3.50
CA THR A 219 -7.26 -12.96 2.47
C THR A 219 -5.74 -12.86 2.30
N TRP A 220 -5.15 -11.66 2.43
CA TRP A 220 -3.69 -11.49 2.45
C TRP A 220 -3.05 -12.24 3.63
N ALA A 221 -3.67 -12.22 4.82
CA ALA A 221 -3.18 -12.99 5.95
C ALA A 221 -3.30 -14.51 5.72
N LEU A 222 -4.34 -14.96 5.01
CA LEU A 222 -4.49 -16.37 4.63
C LEU A 222 -3.35 -16.84 3.71
N LYS A 223 -2.85 -15.98 2.78
CA LYS A 223 -1.66 -16.30 1.94
C LYS A 223 -0.41 -16.62 2.75
N LEU A 224 -0.29 -16.00 3.93
CA LEU A 224 0.86 -16.14 4.82
C LEU A 224 0.69 -17.28 5.83
N SER A 225 -0.53 -17.83 5.95
CA SER A 225 -0.84 -18.92 6.87
C SER A 225 -0.18 -20.22 6.41
N PRO A 226 0.72 -20.83 7.20
CA PRO A 226 1.29 -22.14 6.89
C PRO A 226 0.25 -23.27 7.01
N HIS A 227 -0.80 -23.05 7.81
CA HIS A 227 -1.80 -24.06 8.13
C HIS A 227 -2.86 -24.24 7.03
N LEU A 228 -2.96 -23.28 6.10
CA LEU A 228 -3.87 -23.31 4.96
C LEU A 228 -3.19 -23.67 3.64
N ASP A 229 -1.94 -24.16 3.66
CA ASP A 229 -1.21 -24.57 2.46
C ASP A 229 -2.06 -25.54 1.60
N ARG A 230 -2.85 -26.43 2.22
CA ARG A 230 -3.76 -27.38 1.52
C ARG A 230 -4.87 -26.72 0.68
N LEU A 231 -5.40 -25.56 1.07
CA LEU A 231 -6.38 -24.81 0.26
C LEU A 231 -5.71 -23.95 -0.82
N THR A 232 -4.42 -23.66 -0.59
CA THR A 232 -3.55 -22.89 -1.48
C THR A 232 -2.87 -23.80 -2.51
N ASP A 233 -2.94 -25.12 -2.36
CA ASP A 233 -2.43 -26.10 -3.33
C ASP A 233 -3.15 -26.04 -4.69
N PHE A 234 -4.37 -25.47 -4.74
CA PHE A 234 -5.07 -25.24 -6.00
C PHE A 234 -4.53 -23.99 -6.69
N GLU A 235 -3.91 -24.15 -7.85
CA GLU A 235 -3.37 -23.02 -8.65
C GLU A 235 -4.44 -21.95 -8.95
N SER A 236 -5.69 -22.38 -9.17
CA SER A 236 -6.84 -21.48 -9.38
C SER A 236 -7.19 -20.63 -8.14
N SER A 237 -6.99 -21.15 -6.92
CA SER A 237 -7.29 -20.40 -5.69
C SER A 237 -6.24 -19.33 -5.47
N ILE A 238 -4.95 -19.63 -5.70
CA ILE A 238 -3.87 -18.65 -5.69
C ILE A 238 -4.17 -17.53 -6.68
N PHE A 239 -4.48 -17.86 -7.94
CA PHE A 239 -4.77 -16.86 -8.97
C PHE A 239 -5.92 -15.92 -8.56
N LEU A 240 -7.05 -16.49 -8.12
CA LEU A 240 -8.21 -15.69 -7.67
C LEU A 240 -7.84 -14.77 -6.51
N ILE A 241 -7.11 -15.28 -5.53
CA ILE A 241 -6.66 -14.54 -4.36
C ILE A 241 -5.64 -13.42 -4.73
N GLN A 242 -4.84 -13.58 -5.79
CA GLN A 242 -4.01 -12.51 -6.34
C GLN A 242 -4.83 -11.47 -7.09
N PHE A 243 -5.76 -11.91 -7.93
CA PHE A 243 -6.65 -11.05 -8.68
C PHE A 243 -7.47 -10.15 -7.74
N LEU A 244 -8.07 -10.72 -6.71
CA LEU A 244 -8.86 -9.99 -5.72
C LEU A 244 -8.01 -8.96 -4.95
N GLU A 245 -6.74 -9.26 -4.66
CA GLU A 245 -5.82 -8.32 -4.00
C GLU A 245 -5.48 -7.11 -4.91
N VAL A 246 -5.29 -7.34 -6.21
CA VAL A 246 -5.11 -6.27 -7.20
C VAL A 246 -6.40 -5.47 -7.38
N PHE A 247 -7.55 -6.14 -7.48
CA PHE A 247 -8.86 -5.50 -7.59
C PHE A 247 -9.18 -4.62 -6.37
N ARG A 248 -8.93 -5.11 -5.16
CA ARG A 248 -9.05 -4.34 -3.91
C ARG A 248 -8.29 -3.02 -4.01
N ARG A 249 -7.03 -3.09 -4.46
CA ARG A 249 -6.18 -1.91 -4.61
C ARG A 249 -6.71 -0.96 -5.68
N TRP A 250 -7.14 -1.50 -6.81
CA TRP A 250 -7.73 -0.73 -7.91
C TRP A 250 -8.94 0.06 -7.45
N VAL A 251 -9.88 -0.56 -6.72
CA VAL A 251 -11.01 0.14 -6.10
C VAL A 251 -10.52 1.23 -5.15
N TRP A 252 -9.57 0.91 -4.27
CA TRP A 252 -9.04 1.88 -3.29
C TRP A 252 -8.33 3.09 -3.92
N ILE A 253 -7.73 2.94 -5.11
CA ILE A 253 -7.05 4.05 -5.81
C ILE A 253 -8.04 5.16 -6.17
N PHE A 254 -9.28 4.84 -6.57
CA PHE A 254 -10.28 5.88 -6.88
C PHE A 254 -10.58 6.78 -5.68
N PHE A 255 -10.80 6.18 -4.52
CA PHE A 255 -11.02 6.93 -3.27
C PHE A 255 -9.80 7.73 -2.83
N ARG A 256 -8.59 7.26 -3.14
CA ARG A 256 -7.35 8.01 -2.90
C ARG A 256 -7.20 9.21 -3.84
N VAL A 257 -7.51 9.03 -5.11
CA VAL A 257 -7.52 10.11 -6.11
C VAL A 257 -8.55 11.15 -5.72
N GLU A 258 -9.74 10.71 -5.31
CA GLU A 258 -10.79 11.58 -4.78
C GLU A 258 -10.29 12.38 -3.57
N THR A 259 -9.64 11.74 -2.58
CA THR A 259 -9.06 12.47 -1.45
C THR A 259 -8.12 13.56 -1.91
N GLU A 260 -7.18 13.19 -2.78
CA GLU A 260 -6.10 14.06 -3.20
C GLU A 260 -6.67 15.23 -4.01
N TRP A 261 -7.68 14.96 -4.84
CA TRP A 261 -8.43 15.98 -5.56
C TRP A 261 -9.12 16.96 -4.63
N ILE A 262 -9.84 16.47 -3.61
CA ILE A 262 -10.53 17.32 -2.63
C ILE A 262 -9.51 18.18 -1.88
N ARG A 263 -8.34 17.63 -1.52
CA ARG A 263 -7.28 18.38 -0.82
C ARG A 263 -6.66 19.48 -1.69
N ASN A 264 -6.48 19.20 -2.98
CA ASN A 264 -5.84 20.14 -3.90
C ASN A 264 -6.84 21.09 -4.59
N SER A 265 -8.15 20.92 -4.35
CA SER A 265 -9.20 21.80 -4.89
C SER A 265 -9.39 23.05 -4.00
N PRO A 266 -9.29 24.28 -4.54
CA PRO A 266 -9.42 25.52 -3.77
C PRO A 266 -10.77 25.72 -3.08
N THR A 267 -11.82 25.03 -3.53
CA THR A 267 -13.18 25.12 -3.00
C THR A 267 -13.35 24.50 -1.60
N GLY A 268 -12.32 23.88 -1.02
CA GLY A 268 -12.40 23.18 0.27
C GLY A 268 -11.82 23.90 1.49
N LEU A 269 -11.08 25.01 1.32
CA LEU A 269 -10.34 25.66 2.43
C LEU A 269 -10.51 27.19 2.52
N GLY A 270 -11.34 27.81 1.67
CA GLY A 270 -11.39 29.28 1.63
C GLY A 270 -12.71 29.95 1.25
N VAL A 271 -13.80 29.22 0.95
CA VAL A 271 -15.06 29.91 0.57
C VAL A 271 -16.04 29.95 1.74
N ASP A 272 -16.20 28.84 2.48
CA ASP A 272 -17.20 28.78 3.55
C ASP A 272 -16.79 29.60 4.80
N ASP A 273 -15.49 29.69 5.10
CA ASP A 273 -14.98 30.50 6.24
C ASP A 273 -14.86 32.00 5.90
N ILE A 274 -14.64 32.36 4.62
CA ILE A 274 -14.55 33.76 4.18
C ILE A 274 -15.95 34.39 4.07
N LEU A 275 -16.96 33.63 3.61
CA LEU A 275 -18.33 34.15 3.49
C LEU A 275 -19.10 34.24 4.83
N LEU A 276 -18.75 33.43 5.84
CA LEU A 276 -19.40 33.50 7.16
C LEU A 276 -18.74 34.53 8.10
N GLY A 277 -17.45 34.82 7.93
CA GLY A 277 -16.77 35.89 8.69
C GLY A 277 -17.33 37.28 8.39
N ASP A 278 -17.65 37.55 7.12
CA ASP A 278 -18.13 38.87 6.68
C ASP A 278 -19.61 39.13 7.02
N TYR A 279 -20.44 38.10 7.19
CA TYR A 279 -21.83 38.26 7.64
C TYR A 279 -21.94 38.49 9.17
N GLN A 280 -20.97 38.01 9.95
CA GLN A 280 -20.96 38.20 11.40
C GLN A 280 -20.24 39.50 11.83
N ALA A 281 -19.36 40.03 10.98
CA ALA A 281 -18.65 41.28 11.23
C ALA A 281 -19.54 42.54 11.10
N SER A 282 -20.72 42.45 10.49
CA SER A 282 -21.63 43.59 10.34
C SER A 282 -22.69 43.73 11.43
N VAL A 283 -22.70 42.87 12.47
CA VAL A 283 -23.76 42.88 13.49
C VAL A 283 -23.27 43.14 14.93
N HIS A 284 -21.98 43.00 15.24
CA HIS A 284 -21.49 43.34 16.59
C HIS A 284 -20.20 44.14 16.59
N ASP A 285 -20.38 45.41 16.91
CA ASP A 285 -19.35 46.36 17.28
C ASP A 285 -18.76 46.01 18.67
N GLN A 286 -17.45 46.22 18.82
CA GLN A 286 -16.65 46.40 20.06
C GLN A 286 -16.29 45.19 20.96
N GLY A 287 -15.00 44.81 20.95
CA GLY A 287 -14.33 44.00 21.97
C GLY A 287 -12.94 43.49 21.53
N PRO A 288 -11.90 43.46 22.41
CA PRO A 288 -10.52 43.17 22.00
C PRO A 288 -10.37 41.70 21.61
N ARG A 289 -9.96 41.45 20.36
CA ARG A 289 -9.81 40.10 19.78
C ARG A 289 -8.59 39.39 20.38
N GLY A 290 -8.85 38.41 21.24
CA GLY A 290 -7.92 37.32 21.52
C GLY A 290 -7.74 36.44 20.28
N CYS A 291 -6.49 36.03 20.01
CA CYS A 291 -6.16 35.08 18.96
C CYS A 291 -6.85 33.73 19.24
N HIS A 292 -7.99 33.48 18.60
CA HIS A 292 -8.59 32.16 18.61
C HIS A 292 -7.82 31.26 17.64
N ASN A 293 -7.09 30.30 18.20
CA ASN A 293 -6.52 29.18 17.46
C ASN A 293 -7.67 28.39 16.80
N SER A 294 -7.89 28.62 15.51
CA SER A 294 -8.71 27.74 14.68
C SER A 294 -8.02 26.38 14.60
N HIS A 295 -8.42 25.47 15.48
CA HIS A 295 -8.03 24.07 15.42
C HIS A 295 -8.54 23.50 14.09
N VAL A 296 -7.65 23.39 13.10
CA VAL A 296 -7.91 22.62 11.89
C VAL A 296 -8.26 21.21 12.37
N PRO A 297 -9.48 20.68 12.10
CA PRO A 297 -9.85 19.36 12.56
C PRO A 297 -8.85 18.35 12.01
N ASN A 298 -8.37 17.47 12.90
CA ASN A 298 -7.45 16.38 12.59
C ASN A 298 -8.06 15.48 11.51
N LEU A 299 -7.84 15.80 10.24
CA LEU A 299 -8.07 14.85 9.16
C LEU A 299 -7.00 13.77 9.29
N LYS A 300 -7.34 12.67 9.97
CA LYS A 300 -6.63 11.39 9.79
C LYS A 300 -6.59 11.10 8.30
N ILE A 301 -5.38 11.21 7.75
CA ILE A 301 -5.19 11.17 6.31
C ILE A 301 -5.40 9.77 5.78
N LYS A 302 -6.45 9.64 4.97
CA LYS A 302 -6.33 9.02 3.66
C LYS A 302 -7.21 9.67 2.64
#